data_AF-A0ABD0NMF7-F1
#
_entry.id   AF-A0ABD0NMF7-F1
#
_cell.length_a   1.000
_cell.length_b   1.000
_cell.length_c   1.000
_cell.angle_alpha   90.00
_cell.angle_beta   90.00
_cell.angle_gamma   90.00
#
_symmetry.space_group_name_H-M   'P 1'
#
loop_
_entity.id
_entity.type
_entity.pdbx_description
1 polymer ?
#
loop_
_entity_poly.entity_id
_entity_poly.type
_entity_poly.pdbx_seq_one_letter_code
_entity_poly.pdbx_strand_id
1 'polypeptide(L)'
;SRPRVEWEMWHPTLIAEALFAIANIFSSLRLISLFTANSHLGPLQISLGRMLLDILKFLFIYCLVLLAFANGLNQLYFYYETKASEEPNHCKGIRCEKQNNAFST
;
A
#
# COMPACT_ATOMS: atom_id res chain seq x y z
N SER A 1 -1.84 19.58 -25.73
CA SER A 1 -2.13 18.66 -24.60
C SER A 1 -2.11 19.48 -23.32
N ARG A 2 -3.04 19.25 -22.38
CA ARG A 2 -3.01 19.93 -21.07
C ARG A 2 -1.79 19.46 -20.26
N PRO A 3 -1.13 20.34 -19.48
CA PRO A 3 -0.01 19.95 -18.64
C PRO A 3 -0.46 18.92 -17.58
N ARG A 4 0.44 18.01 -17.20
CA ARG A 4 0.14 16.88 -16.29
C ARG A 4 -0.43 17.31 -14.94
N VAL A 5 -0.04 18.48 -14.46
CA VAL A 5 -0.50 19.04 -13.18
C VAL A 5 -2.00 19.35 -13.17
N GLU A 6 -2.61 19.54 -14.34
CA GLU A 6 -4.05 19.81 -14.49
C GLU A 6 -4.87 18.54 -14.77
N TRP A 7 -4.24 17.37 -14.79
CA TRP A 7 -4.96 16.13 -15.02
C TRP A 7 -5.77 15.74 -13.78
N GLU A 8 -6.97 15.23 -14.01
CA GLU A 8 -7.78 14.67 -12.94
C GLU A 8 -7.10 13.44 -12.33
N MET A 9 -7.35 13.18 -11.05
CA MET A 9 -6.76 12.05 -10.31
C MET A 9 -7.01 10.69 -10.99
N TRP A 10 -8.17 10.54 -11.64
CA TRP A 10 -8.58 9.32 -12.33
C TRP A 10 -8.29 9.34 -13.84
N HIS A 11 -7.41 10.23 -14.30
CA HIS A 11 -7.06 10.32 -15.72
C HIS A 11 -6.53 8.97 -16.23
N PRO A 12 -7.03 8.44 -17.37
CA PRO A 12 -6.74 7.08 -17.81
C PRO A 12 -5.25 6.83 -18.05
N THR A 13 -4.50 7.84 -18.48
CA THR A 13 -3.04 7.73 -18.62
C THR A 13 -2.32 7.51 -17.28
N LEU A 14 -2.76 8.14 -16.19
CA LEU A 14 -2.17 7.93 -14.85
C LEU A 14 -2.42 6.51 -14.35
N ILE A 15 -3.64 6.02 -14.55
CA ILE A 15 -4.02 4.65 -14.19
C ILE A 15 -3.21 3.65 -15.03
N ALA A 16 -3.07 3.88 -16.33
CA ALA A 16 -2.29 3.03 -17.22
C ALA A 16 -0.82 2.96 -16.79
N GLU A 17 -0.19 4.09 -16.46
CA GLU A 17 1.18 4.12 -15.94
C GLU A 17 1.32 3.39 -14.60
N ALA A 18 0.36 3.56 -13.69
CA ALA A 18 0.37 2.87 -12.39
C ALA A 18 0.25 1.34 -12.56
N LEU A 19 -0.68 0.88 -13.40
CA LEU A 19 -0.85 -0.54 -13.72
C LEU A 19 0.38 -1.10 -14.43
N PHE A 20 0.98 -0.34 -15.35
CA PHE A 20 2.21 -0.74 -16.03
C PHE A 20 3.37 -0.92 -15.03
N ALA A 21 3.53 -0.02 -14.07
CA ALA A 21 4.53 -0.16 -13.02
C ALA A 21 4.28 -1.41 -12.15
N ILE A 22 3.03 -1.67 -11.75
CA ILE A 22 2.65 -2.87 -11.00
C ILE A 22 2.96 -4.14 -11.79
N ALA A 23 2.62 -4.17 -13.09
CA ALA A 23 2.89 -5.30 -13.98
C ALA A 23 4.39 -5.58 -14.11
N ASN A 24 5.23 -4.53 -14.20
CA ASN A 24 6.68 -4.68 -14.26
C ASN A 24 7.27 -5.29 -12.97
N ILE A 25 6.72 -4.95 -11.80
CA ILE A 25 7.13 -5.57 -10.53
C ILE A 25 6.82 -7.08 -10.55
N PHE A 26 5.60 -7.47 -10.93
CA PHE A 26 5.23 -8.88 -11.04
C PHE A 26 6.05 -9.63 -12.11
N SER A 27 6.30 -8.99 -13.24
CA SER A 27 7.15 -9.54 -14.32
C SER A 27 8.56 -9.84 -13.80
N SER A 28 9.14 -8.93 -13.02
CA SER A 28 10.46 -9.10 -12.41
C SER A 28 10.44 -10.18 -11.32
N LEU A 29 9.39 -10.23 -10.48
CA LEU A 29 9.22 -11.25 -9.44
C LEU A 29 9.10 -12.68 -10.02
N ARG A 30 8.60 -12.82 -11.26
CA ARG A 30 8.53 -14.12 -11.95
C ARG A 30 9.91 -14.78 -12.05
N LEU A 31 11.00 -14.02 -12.10
CA LEU A 31 12.36 -14.58 -12.14
C LEU A 31 12.70 -15.44 -10.91
N ILE A 32 12.04 -15.20 -9.77
CA ILE A 32 12.21 -16.03 -8.56
C ILE A 32 11.79 -17.48 -8.83
N SER A 33 10.85 -17.75 -9.74
CA SER A 33 10.47 -19.12 -10.10
C SER A 33 11.60 -19.89 -10.80
N LEU A 34 12.55 -19.21 -11.44
CA LEU A 34 13.72 -19.84 -12.08
C LEU A 34 14.70 -20.43 -11.05
N PHE A 35 14.67 -19.97 -9.79
CA PHE A 35 15.50 -20.53 -8.72
C PHE A 35 15.15 -21.98 -8.39
N THR A 36 13.94 -22.44 -8.76
CA THR A 36 13.53 -23.85 -8.63
C THR A 36 14.37 -24.81 -9.47
N ALA A 37 14.96 -24.34 -10.58
CA ALA A 37 15.81 -25.15 -11.46
C ALA A 37 17.22 -25.37 -10.91
N ASN A 38 17.62 -24.63 -9.86
CA ASN A 38 18.92 -24.76 -9.23
C ASN A 38 18.88 -25.77 -8.06
N SER A 39 19.83 -26.70 -8.03
CA SER A 39 19.90 -27.76 -7.01
C SER A 39 20.06 -27.25 -5.57
N HIS A 40 20.66 -26.07 -5.38
CA HIS A 40 20.82 -25.45 -4.06
C HIS A 40 19.69 -24.51 -3.67
N LEU A 41 19.12 -23.74 -4.62
CA LEU A 41 18.11 -22.71 -4.33
C LEU A 41 16.68 -23.24 -4.42
N GLY A 42 16.44 -24.35 -5.13
CA GLY A 42 15.12 -24.97 -5.24
C GLY A 42 14.53 -25.43 -3.90
N PRO A 43 15.28 -26.19 -3.05
CA PRO A 43 14.79 -26.60 -1.73
C PRO A 43 14.47 -25.41 -0.81
N LEU A 44 15.24 -24.33 -0.91
CA LEU A 44 15.05 -23.10 -0.14
C LEU A 44 13.78 -22.36 -0.57
N GLN A 45 13.53 -22.26 -1.87
CA GLN A 45 12.30 -21.67 -2.41
C GLN A 45 11.04 -22.47 -2.02
N ILE A 46 11.10 -23.81 -2.06
CA ILE A 46 9.98 -24.66 -1.64
C ILE A 46 9.68 -24.46 -0.15
N SER A 47 10.71 -24.37 0.68
CA SER A 47 10.57 -24.08 2.11
C SER A 47 9.94 -22.70 2.34
N LEU A 48 10.37 -21.68 1.59
CA LEU A 48 9.81 -20.33 1.66
C LEU A 48 8.32 -20.31 1.28
N GLY A 49 7.93 -21.02 0.22
CA GLY A 49 6.52 -21.13 -0.18
C GLY A 49 5.61 -21.70 0.90
N ARG A 50 6.12 -22.69 1.68
CA ARG A 50 5.38 -23.27 2.81
C ARG A 50 5.28 -22.31 3.99
N MET A 51 6.36 -21.61 4.32
CA MET A 51 6.35 -20.60 5.40
C MET A 51 5.41 -19.42 5.10
N LEU A 52 5.26 -19.02 3.83
CA LEU A 52 4.34 -17.96 3.44
C LEU A 52 2.88 -18.27 3.83
N LEU A 53 2.45 -19.52 3.77
CA LEU A 53 1.09 -19.90 4.17
C LEU A 53 0.84 -19.68 5.66
N ASP A 54 1.85 -19.90 6.49
CA ASP A 54 1.76 -19.65 7.93
C ASP A 54 1.84 -18.15 8.25
N ILE A 55 2.64 -17.39 7.50
CA ILE A 55 2.66 -15.91 7.58
C ILE A 55 1.29 -15.32 7.22
N LEU A 56 0.63 -15.81 6.17
CA LEU A 56 -0.70 -15.33 5.78
C LEU A 56 -1.76 -15.55 6.86
N LYS A 57 -1.70 -16.68 7.59
CA LYS A 57 -2.58 -16.93 8.75
C LYS A 57 -2.34 -15.93 9.87
N PHE A 58 -1.08 -15.62 10.17
CA PHE A 58 -0.74 -14.62 11.18
C PHE A 58 -1.19 -13.21 10.75
N LEU A 59 -1.00 -12.87 9.47
CA LEU A 59 -1.43 -11.61 8.90
C LEU A 59 -2.94 -11.41 9.01
N PHE A 60 -3.75 -12.46 8.90
CA PHE A 60 -5.20 -12.38 9.11
C PHE A 60 -5.55 -11.89 10.53
N ILE A 61 -4.95 -12.47 11.57
CA ILE A 61 -5.19 -12.03 12.96
C ILE A 61 -4.70 -10.59 13.16
N TYR A 62 -3.54 -10.26 12.59
CA TYR A 62 -2.99 -8.90 12.64
C TYR A 62 -3.92 -7.87 11.98
N CYS A 63 -4.52 -8.21 10.83
CA CYS A 63 -5.50 -7.36 10.16
C CYS A 63 -6.75 -7.14 11.02
N LEU A 64 -7.25 -8.16 11.74
CA LEU A 64 -8.38 -7.99 12.66
C LEU A 64 -8.06 -7.03 13.79
N VAL A 65 -6.86 -7.14 14.37
CA VAL A 65 -6.39 -6.21 15.40
C VAL A 65 -6.29 -4.80 14.82
N LEU A 66 -5.62 -4.63 13.68
CA LEU A 66 -5.51 -3.33 13.02
C LEU A 66 -6.86 -2.69 12.74
N LEU A 67 -7.84 -3.45 12.24
CA LEU A 67 -9.18 -2.93 11.97
C LEU A 67 -9.92 -2.52 13.25
N ALA A 68 -9.81 -3.32 14.33
CA ALA A 68 -10.41 -2.97 15.61
C ALA A 68 -9.83 -1.66 16.17
N PHE A 69 -8.51 -1.50 16.13
CA PHE A 69 -7.84 -0.27 16.54
C PHE A 69 -8.13 0.90 15.60
N ALA A 70 -8.16 0.69 14.28
CA ALA A 70 -8.50 1.72 13.30
C ALA A 70 -9.91 2.27 13.55
N ASN A 71 -10.88 1.39 13.79
CA ASN A 71 -12.25 1.80 14.13
C ASN A 71 -12.29 2.59 15.45
N GLY A 72 -11.60 2.12 16.49
CA GLY A 72 -11.54 2.80 17.79
C GLY A 72 -10.88 4.18 17.72
N LEU A 73 -9.77 4.30 16.97
CA LEU A 73 -9.07 5.57 16.76
C LEU A 73 -9.88 6.53 15.90
N ASN A 74 -10.50 6.04 14.81
CA ASN A 74 -11.36 6.88 13.98
C ASN A 74 -12.52 7.43 14.81
N GLN A 75 -13.21 6.58 15.58
CA GLN A 75 -14.31 7.01 16.43
C GLN A 75 -13.91 8.08 17.45
N LEU A 76 -12.68 8.00 17.98
CA LEU A 76 -12.18 8.95 18.97
C LEU A 76 -11.75 10.28 18.33
N TYR A 77 -11.10 10.24 17.16
CA TYR A 77 -10.47 11.40 16.54
C TYR A 77 -11.27 12.05 15.42
N PHE A 78 -12.36 11.43 14.96
CA PHE A 78 -13.20 11.96 13.88
C PHE A 78 -13.71 13.38 14.14
N TYR A 79 -14.02 13.73 15.40
CA TYR A 79 -14.50 15.07 15.75
C TYR A 79 -13.45 16.19 15.54
N TYR A 80 -12.16 15.83 15.51
CA TYR A 80 -11.06 16.78 15.37
C TYR A 80 -10.57 16.93 13.92
N GLU A 81 -11.37 16.51 12.95
CA GLU A 81 -11.04 16.65 11.54
C GLU A 81 -10.97 18.12 11.10
N THR A 82 -9.86 18.50 10.44
CA THR A 82 -9.68 19.83 9.83
C THR A 82 -9.75 19.75 8.31
N LYS A 83 -10.01 20.89 7.66
CA LYS A 83 -10.04 20.98 6.19
C LYS A 83 -8.65 21.20 5.64
N ALA A 84 -8.38 20.70 4.43
CA ALA A 84 -7.10 20.93 3.75
C ALA A 84 -6.77 22.42 3.60
N SER A 85 -7.77 23.30 3.46
CA SER A 85 -7.60 24.75 3.38
C SER A 85 -7.09 25.41 4.66
N GLU A 86 -7.27 24.76 5.81
CA GLU A 86 -6.84 25.26 7.13
C GLU A 86 -5.42 24.79 7.47
N GLU A 87 -4.92 23.79 6.76
CA GLU A 87 -3.60 23.20 6.96
C GLU A 87 -2.53 23.93 6.12
N PRO A 88 -1.27 23.97 6.59
CA PRO A 88 -0.18 24.56 5.84
C PRO A 88 -0.02 23.90 4.47
N ASN A 89 0.28 24.68 3.44
CA ASN A 89 0.46 24.24 2.05
C ASN A 89 -0.76 23.56 1.42
N HIS A 90 -1.97 23.73 1.97
CA HIS A 90 -3.19 23.09 1.49
C HIS A 90 -3.08 21.55 1.43
N CYS A 91 -2.26 20.96 2.30
CA CYS A 91 -1.97 19.52 2.32
C CYS A 91 -2.63 18.85 3.52
N LYS A 92 -3.41 17.80 3.26
CA LYS A 92 -4.07 16.99 4.29
C LYS A 92 -3.59 15.55 4.27
N GLY A 93 -3.28 15.01 5.45
CA GLY A 93 -2.99 13.61 5.69
C GLY A 93 -1.55 13.33 6.14
N ILE A 94 -1.29 12.06 6.43
CA ILE A 94 -0.03 11.57 7.01
C ILE A 94 1.20 11.65 6.07
N ARG A 95 0.97 11.93 4.78
CA ARG A 95 2.03 12.03 3.75
C ARG A 95 2.48 13.47 3.50
N CYS A 96 1.92 14.44 4.22
CA CYS A 96 2.39 15.83 4.20
C CYS A 96 3.69 15.97 5.00
N GLU A 97 4.46 17.04 4.74
CA GLU A 97 5.70 17.35 5.47
C GLU A 97 5.47 17.41 6.99
N LYS A 98 4.40 18.11 7.40
CA LYS A 98 3.86 18.05 8.74
C LYS A 98 2.62 17.16 8.74
N GLN A 99 2.69 16.05 9.44
CA GLN A 99 1.59 15.09 9.52
C GLN A 99 0.40 15.73 10.25
N ASN A 100 -0.78 15.66 9.63
CA ASN A 100 -2.04 16.12 10.19
C ASN A 100 -3.15 15.11 9.85
N ASN A 101 -4.29 15.22 10.54
CA ASN A 101 -5.47 14.38 10.29
C ASN A 101 -5.17 12.87 10.22
N ALA A 102 -4.31 12.37 11.11
CA ALA A 102 -3.78 11.01 11.02
C ALA A 102 -4.81 9.91 11.31
N PHE A 103 -5.79 10.21 12.15
CA PHE A 103 -6.82 9.28 12.61
C PHE A 103 -8.23 9.81 12.33
N SER A 104 -8.35 10.83 11.49
CA SER A 104 -9.62 11.37 11.03
C SER A 104 -9.80 10.99 9.56
N THR A 105 -10.57 9.92 9.33
CA THR A 105 -11.00 9.42 8.01
C THR A 105 -12.49 9.63 7.82
#